data_AF-A0A8T4K481-F1
#
_entry.id   AF-A0A8T4K481-F1
#
_cell.length_a   1.000
_cell.length_b   1.000
_cell.length_c   1.000
_cell.angle_alpha   90.00
_cell.angle_beta   90.00
_cell.angle_gamma   90.00
#
_symmetry.space_group_name_H-M   'P 1'
#
loop_
_entity.id
_entity.type
_entity.pdbx_description
1 polymer ?
#
loop_
_entity_poly.entity_id
_entity_poly.type
_entity_poly.pdbx_seq_one_letter_code
_entity_poly.pdbx_strand_id
1 'polypeptide(L)'
;MSANSENMFYARRAPWYGLGTSVEEAMSSREALDAAGLNWKVLQKELITEDGRLVRGFKANIRETDGQILGVVTKRYKVVQNEEAFAFTDELLGEGVTYETAGSIQNGRRTWILARLPQRYIISGDEIMPYLVFINSHDGTGAIKALNCNPRFHTLYLGWV
;
A
#
# COMPACT_ATOMS: atom_id res chain seq x y z
N MET A 1 31.59 -30.23 -9.96
CA MET A 1 30.28 -30.12 -9.28
C MET A 1 29.55 -28.96 -9.92
N SER A 2 28.58 -29.29 -10.77
CA SER A 2 27.83 -28.38 -11.64
C SER A 2 26.84 -27.52 -10.84
N ALA A 3 26.76 -26.26 -11.22
CA ALA A 3 25.71 -25.35 -10.82
C ALA A 3 24.34 -25.90 -11.24
N ASN A 4 23.40 -26.00 -10.31
CA ASN A 4 21.99 -26.21 -10.64
C ASN A 4 21.38 -24.87 -11.02
N SER A 5 21.38 -24.61 -12.32
CA SER A 5 20.57 -23.60 -12.98
C SER A 5 19.08 -23.96 -12.93
N GLU A 6 18.25 -22.93 -13.15
CA GLU A 6 16.85 -22.98 -13.62
C GLU A 6 15.72 -22.80 -12.58
N ASN A 7 15.46 -21.53 -12.25
CA ASN A 7 14.12 -20.99 -12.53
C ASN A 7 14.20 -19.47 -12.76
N MET A 8 14.74 -19.12 -13.92
CA MET A 8 14.74 -17.79 -14.51
C MET A 8 13.54 -17.70 -15.46
N PHE A 9 12.31 -17.50 -14.97
CA PHE A 9 11.16 -17.17 -15.82
C PHE A 9 9.96 -16.71 -14.97
N TYR A 10 9.73 -15.40 -14.88
CA TYR A 10 8.36 -14.85 -14.84
C TYR A 10 8.27 -13.73 -15.86
N ALA A 11 8.22 -14.13 -17.12
CA ALA A 11 7.64 -13.31 -18.17
C ALA A 11 6.11 -13.34 -18.02
N ARG A 12 5.48 -12.15 -18.05
CA ARG A 12 4.06 -11.88 -18.38
C ARG A 12 2.96 -11.95 -17.29
N ARG A 13 3.25 -12.18 -16.01
CA ARG A 13 2.22 -11.96 -14.95
C ARG A 13 2.59 -10.78 -14.09
N ALA A 14 1.61 -9.90 -13.87
CA ALA A 14 1.80 -8.70 -13.08
C ALA A 14 2.26 -9.06 -11.64
N PRO A 15 3.31 -8.41 -11.10
CA PRO A 15 3.97 -8.76 -9.81
C PRO A 15 3.06 -8.76 -8.56
N TRP A 16 1.86 -8.20 -8.68
CA TRP A 16 0.85 -8.02 -7.65
C TRP A 16 -0.31 -9.02 -7.75
N TYR A 17 -0.19 -10.05 -8.61
CA TYR A 17 -1.24 -11.04 -8.80
C TYR A 17 -1.68 -11.67 -7.46
N GLY A 18 -2.89 -11.33 -7.01
CA GLY A 18 -3.50 -11.79 -5.76
C GLY A 18 -3.23 -10.94 -4.52
N LEU A 19 -2.44 -9.87 -4.60
CA LEU A 19 -2.13 -8.98 -3.45
C LEU A 19 -2.85 -7.64 -3.48
N GLY A 20 -3.62 -7.37 -4.54
CA GLY A 20 -4.41 -6.16 -4.69
C GLY A 20 -5.45 -6.31 -5.80
N THR A 21 -6.25 -5.26 -5.97
CA THR A 21 -7.29 -5.16 -6.98
C THR A 21 -6.80 -4.25 -8.10
N SER A 22 -7.00 -4.66 -9.36
CA SER A 22 -6.72 -3.80 -10.51
C SER A 22 -7.66 -2.59 -10.50
N VAL A 23 -7.10 -1.41 -10.71
CA VAL A 23 -7.79 -0.11 -10.66
C VAL A 23 -7.43 0.77 -11.87
N GLU A 24 -7.08 0.14 -12.99
CA GLU A 24 -6.62 0.82 -14.21
C GLU A 24 -7.65 1.81 -14.80
N GLU A 25 -8.93 1.63 -14.48
CA GLU A 25 -10.02 2.52 -14.92
C GLU A 25 -10.24 3.71 -13.97
N ALA A 26 -9.59 3.75 -12.81
CA ALA A 26 -9.79 4.80 -11.83
C ALA A 26 -9.19 6.13 -12.29
N MET A 27 -10.03 7.16 -12.34
CA MET A 27 -9.66 8.53 -12.70
C MET A 27 -9.27 9.38 -11.49
N SER A 28 -9.35 8.81 -10.29
CA SER A 28 -8.92 9.45 -9.03
C SER A 28 -8.50 8.40 -7.99
N SER A 29 -7.74 8.85 -6.99
CA SER A 29 -7.29 8.05 -5.86
C SER A 29 -8.50 7.53 -5.09
N ARG A 30 -9.57 8.33 -5.01
CA ARG A 30 -10.85 7.94 -4.42
C ARG A 30 -11.49 6.77 -5.16
N GLU A 31 -11.60 6.85 -6.49
CA GLU A 31 -12.14 5.76 -7.30
C GLU A 31 -11.29 4.49 -7.18
N ALA A 32 -9.96 4.63 -7.14
CA ALA A 32 -9.06 3.51 -6.93
C ALA A 32 -9.25 2.88 -5.54
N LEU A 33 -9.43 3.68 -4.49
CA LEU A 33 -9.71 3.21 -3.14
C LEU A 33 -11.06 2.50 -3.04
N ASP A 34 -12.09 3.02 -3.71
CA ASP A 34 -13.41 2.41 -3.74
C ASP A 34 -13.37 1.06 -4.47
N ALA A 35 -12.73 1.01 -5.65
CA ALA A 35 -12.56 -0.22 -6.42
C ALA A 35 -11.75 -1.29 -5.65
N ALA A 36 -10.75 -0.89 -4.87
CA ALA A 36 -9.95 -1.80 -4.05
C ALA A 36 -10.54 -2.12 -2.67
N GLY A 37 -11.70 -1.55 -2.30
CA GLY A 37 -12.32 -1.78 -0.99
C GLY A 37 -11.50 -1.19 0.17
N LEU A 38 -10.77 -0.10 -0.07
CA LEU A 38 -9.87 0.55 0.88
C LEU A 38 -10.46 1.81 1.51
N ASN A 39 -11.66 2.23 1.11
CA ASN A 39 -12.33 3.43 1.64
C ASN A 39 -12.99 3.22 3.02
N TRP A 40 -12.35 2.42 3.88
CA TRP A 40 -12.73 2.26 5.29
C TRP A 40 -12.04 3.30 6.16
N LYS A 41 -12.67 3.66 7.28
CA LYS A 41 -12.08 4.57 8.27
C LYS A 41 -11.33 3.80 9.36
N VAL A 42 -10.32 4.46 9.92
CA VAL A 42 -9.62 3.99 11.12
C VAL A 42 -10.09 4.77 12.33
N LEU A 43 -10.58 4.02 13.31
CA LEU A 43 -11.05 4.51 14.60
C LEU A 43 -9.94 4.32 15.64
N GLN A 44 -9.67 5.33 16.46
CA GLN A 44 -8.77 5.19 17.60
C GLN A 44 -9.57 4.97 18.88
N LYS A 45 -9.31 3.85 19.58
CA LYS A 45 -9.93 3.54 20.88
C LYS A 45 -8.88 3.47 21.98
N GLU A 46 -9.29 3.80 23.21
CA GLU A 46 -8.46 3.61 24.39
C GLU A 46 -8.20 2.12 24.65
N LEU A 47 -7.03 1.80 25.20
CA LEU A 47 -6.66 0.42 25.54
C LEU A 47 -6.96 0.15 27.01
N ILE A 48 -7.67 -0.94 27.27
CA ILE A 48 -8.05 -1.38 28.62
C ILE A 48 -7.55 -2.80 28.78
N THR A 49 -6.86 -3.09 29.89
CA THR A 49 -6.46 -4.45 30.25
C THR A 49 -7.68 -5.30 30.62
N GLU A 50 -7.52 -6.61 30.68
CA GLU A 50 -8.60 -7.53 31.03
C GLU A 50 -9.22 -7.23 32.41
N ASP A 51 -8.41 -6.77 33.37
CA ASP A 51 -8.84 -6.35 34.72
C ASP A 51 -9.41 -4.92 34.78
N GLY A 52 -9.67 -4.28 33.63
CA GLY A 52 -10.36 -2.98 33.56
C GLY A 52 -9.46 -1.75 33.74
N ARG A 53 -8.13 -1.90 33.73
CA ARG A 53 -7.21 -0.76 33.90
C ARG A 53 -6.91 -0.10 32.56
N LEU A 54 -7.06 1.22 32.51
CA LEU A 54 -6.72 2.04 31.34
C LEU A 54 -5.20 2.07 31.12
N VAL A 55 -4.74 1.63 29.95
CA VAL A 55 -3.35 1.72 29.51
C VAL A 55 -3.07 3.14 28.99
N ARG A 56 -2.71 4.02 29.92
CA ARG A 56 -2.51 5.45 29.60
C ARG A 56 -1.41 5.65 28.56
N GLY A 57 -1.67 6.54 27.61
CA GLY A 57 -0.69 6.94 26.60
C GLY A 57 -0.66 6.08 25.34
N PHE A 58 -1.47 5.03 25.28
CA PHE A 58 -1.61 4.15 24.12
C PHE A 58 -3.06 4.08 23.63
N LYS A 59 -3.23 3.86 22.34
CA LYS A 59 -4.52 3.67 21.68
C LYS A 59 -4.44 2.50 20.70
N ALA A 60 -5.56 1.83 20.48
CA ALA A 60 -5.72 0.86 19.41
C ALA A 60 -6.30 1.56 18.18
N ASN A 61 -5.64 1.39 17.03
CA ASN A 61 -6.20 1.73 15.74
C ASN A 61 -7.01 0.54 15.22
N ILE A 62 -8.26 0.78 14.87
CA ILE A 62 -9.25 -0.25 14.53
C ILE A 62 -9.91 0.11 13.21
N ARG A 63 -9.99 -0.85 12.29
CA ARG A 63 -10.74 -0.69 11.04
C ARG A 63 -12.25 -0.71 11.33
N GLU A 64 -12.95 0.29 10.84
CA GLU A 64 -14.38 0.49 11.13
C GLU A 64 -15.27 -0.66 10.61
N THR A 65 -14.94 -1.24 9.45
CA THR A 65 -15.81 -2.19 8.74
C THR A 65 -15.97 -3.54 9.43
N ASP A 66 -14.93 -4.01 10.11
CA ASP A 66 -14.88 -5.36 10.70
C ASP A 66 -14.27 -5.41 12.11
N GLY A 67 -13.90 -4.26 12.66
CA GLY A 67 -13.28 -4.18 13.99
C GLY A 67 -11.84 -4.73 14.03
N GLN A 68 -11.19 -4.98 12.87
CA GLN A 68 -9.83 -5.48 12.83
C GLN A 68 -8.87 -4.50 13.53
N ILE A 69 -8.11 -5.00 14.50
CA ILE A 69 -7.05 -4.22 15.15
C ILE A 69 -5.88 -4.09 14.17
N LEU A 70 -5.56 -2.86 13.80
CA LEU A 70 -4.47 -2.52 12.91
C LEU A 70 -3.16 -2.34 13.70
N GLY A 71 -3.22 -1.74 14.88
CA GLY A 71 -2.04 -1.67 15.75
C GLY A 71 -2.28 -0.90 17.03
N VAL A 72 -1.32 -1.02 17.94
CA VAL A 72 -1.27 -0.23 19.17
C VAL A 72 -0.26 0.88 18.98
N VAL A 73 -0.75 2.12 19.09
CA VAL A 73 0.04 3.32 18.85
C VAL A 73 0.09 4.19 20.09
N THR A 74 1.09 5.06 20.18
CA THR A 74 1.10 6.07 21.25
C THR A 74 0.03 7.15 20.98
N LYS A 75 -0.39 7.87 22.02
CA LYS A 75 -1.33 8.99 21.91
C LYS A 75 -0.89 10.13 20.96
N ARG A 76 0.39 10.16 20.59
CA ARG A 76 0.96 11.16 19.67
C ARG A 76 0.70 10.81 18.21
N TYR A 77 0.48 9.53 17.91
CA TYR A 77 0.19 9.07 16.57
C TYR A 77 -1.14 9.65 16.09
N LYS A 78 -1.12 10.24 14.89
CA LYS A 78 -2.31 10.74 14.20
C LYS A 78 -2.61 9.83 13.03
N VAL A 79 -3.83 9.33 12.99
CA VAL A 79 -4.33 8.58 11.87
C VAL A 79 -4.47 9.51 10.68
N VAL A 80 -3.85 9.16 9.55
CA VAL A 80 -4.16 9.73 8.24
C VAL A 80 -5.05 8.72 7.53
N GLN A 81 -6.27 9.13 7.20
CA GLN A 81 -7.24 8.23 6.54
C GLN A 81 -6.74 7.88 5.14
N ASN A 82 -7.12 6.71 4.60
CA ASN A 82 -6.64 6.27 3.28
C ASN A 82 -6.95 7.33 2.19
N GLU A 83 -8.15 7.90 2.21
CA GLU A 83 -8.56 9.00 1.32
C GLU A 83 -7.61 10.20 1.41
N GLU A 84 -7.27 10.66 2.61
CA GLU A 84 -6.35 11.78 2.82
C GLU A 84 -4.90 11.40 2.44
N ALA A 85 -4.49 10.17 2.74
CA ALA A 85 -3.13 9.70 2.52
C ALA A 85 -2.79 9.55 1.03
N PHE A 86 -3.78 9.34 0.17
CA PHE A 86 -3.58 9.18 -1.27
C PHE A 86 -4.15 10.34 -2.10
N ALA A 87 -4.88 11.29 -1.51
CA ALA A 87 -5.42 12.43 -2.25
C ALA A 87 -4.33 13.22 -3.02
N PHE A 88 -3.13 13.35 -2.44
CA PHE A 88 -2.03 14.08 -3.10
C PHE A 88 -1.54 13.39 -4.40
N THR A 89 -1.82 12.10 -4.60
CA THR A 89 -1.39 11.40 -5.81
C THR A 89 -2.24 11.77 -7.02
N ASP A 90 -3.41 12.38 -6.83
CA ASP A 90 -4.27 12.84 -7.92
C ASP A 90 -3.65 13.97 -8.73
N GLU A 91 -2.79 14.79 -8.12
CA GLU A 91 -2.01 15.81 -8.83
C GLU A 91 -1.07 15.18 -9.87
N LEU A 92 -0.62 13.94 -9.65
CA LEU A 92 0.26 13.22 -10.57
C LEU A 92 -0.48 12.71 -11.82
N LEU A 93 -1.81 12.54 -11.76
CA LEU A 93 -2.59 12.10 -12.91
C LEU A 93 -2.52 13.10 -14.06
N GLY A 94 -2.47 14.41 -13.75
CA GLY A 94 -2.29 15.48 -14.73
C GLY A 94 -0.96 15.42 -15.48
N GLU A 95 0.04 14.74 -14.91
CA GLU A 95 1.36 14.52 -15.50
C GLU A 95 1.44 13.22 -16.31
N GLY A 96 0.30 12.56 -16.57
CA GLY A 96 0.22 11.32 -17.35
C GLY A 96 0.47 10.05 -16.55
N VAL A 97 0.48 10.12 -15.22
CA VAL A 97 0.53 8.96 -14.33
C VAL A 97 -0.84 8.26 -14.31
N THR A 98 -0.86 6.92 -14.28
CA THR A 98 -2.11 6.14 -14.18
C THR A 98 -2.06 5.20 -12.99
N TYR A 99 -3.14 5.08 -12.22
CA TYR A 99 -3.25 4.03 -11.22
C TYR A 99 -3.35 2.66 -11.89
N GLU A 100 -2.77 1.63 -11.28
CA GLU A 100 -2.80 0.27 -11.84
C GLU A 100 -3.37 -0.74 -10.86
N THR A 101 -2.89 -0.74 -9.62
CA THR A 101 -3.35 -1.70 -8.61
C THR A 101 -3.31 -1.03 -7.24
N ALA A 102 -4.31 -1.31 -6.41
CA ALA A 102 -4.33 -0.88 -5.02
C ALA A 102 -4.68 -2.06 -4.12
N GLY A 103 -4.22 -2.02 -2.89
CA GLY A 103 -4.46 -3.12 -1.96
C GLY A 103 -4.13 -2.82 -0.52
N SER A 104 -4.34 -3.82 0.32
CA SER A 104 -3.89 -3.80 1.70
C SER A 104 -3.14 -5.09 2.02
N ILE A 105 -2.16 -4.98 2.91
CA ILE A 105 -1.34 -6.10 3.37
C ILE A 105 -1.38 -6.16 4.90
N GLN A 106 -0.94 -7.29 5.45
CA GLN A 106 -0.90 -7.53 6.90
C GLN A 106 -2.28 -7.27 7.55
N ASN A 107 -3.37 -7.75 6.93
CA ASN A 107 -4.75 -7.56 7.40
C ASN A 107 -5.17 -6.08 7.52
N GLY A 108 -4.75 -5.23 6.59
CA GLY A 108 -5.16 -3.81 6.57
C GLY A 108 -4.25 -2.89 7.37
N ARG A 109 -3.20 -3.41 8.04
CA ARG A 109 -2.23 -2.56 8.75
C ARG A 109 -1.54 -1.57 7.82
N ARG A 110 -1.37 -1.96 6.56
CA ARG A 110 -0.81 -1.09 5.52
C ARG A 110 -1.68 -1.15 4.28
N THR A 111 -1.93 0.01 3.70
CA THR A 111 -2.61 0.19 2.42
C THR A 111 -1.65 0.77 1.43
N TRP A 112 -1.87 0.48 0.15
CA TRP A 112 -1.01 0.96 -0.91
C TRP A 112 -1.77 1.20 -2.21
N ILE A 113 -1.24 2.13 -3.01
CA ILE A 113 -1.65 2.35 -4.39
C ILE A 113 -0.40 2.38 -5.27
N LEU A 114 -0.47 1.67 -6.38
CA LEU A 114 0.59 1.57 -7.37
C LEU A 114 0.19 2.41 -8.58
N ALA A 115 1.08 3.32 -8.93
CA ALA A 115 0.92 4.27 -10.01
C ALA A 115 2.02 4.04 -11.07
N ARG A 116 1.61 3.94 -12.33
CA ARG A 116 2.48 3.76 -13.47
C ARG A 116 2.80 5.12 -14.07
N LEU A 117 4.09 5.40 -14.26
CA LEU A 117 4.54 6.65 -14.88
C LEU A 117 4.46 6.56 -16.42
N PRO A 118 4.31 7.69 -17.13
CA PRO A 118 4.14 7.70 -18.59
C PRO A 118 5.43 7.37 -19.36
N GLN A 119 6.59 7.59 -18.75
CA GLN A 119 7.89 7.46 -19.40
C GLN A 119 8.25 5.98 -19.60
N ARG A 120 8.69 5.62 -20.81
CA ARG A 120 9.20 4.29 -21.14
C ARG A 120 10.68 4.39 -21.44
N TYR A 121 11.46 3.49 -20.86
CA TYR A 121 12.91 3.41 -21.10
C TYR A 121 13.25 2.12 -21.82
N ILE A 122 14.24 2.18 -22.71
CA ILE A 122 14.89 1.00 -23.28
C ILE A 122 16.32 0.99 -22.76
N ILE A 123 16.65 0.01 -21.91
CA ILE A 123 18.00 -0.17 -21.37
C ILE A 123 18.51 -1.52 -21.85
N SER A 124 19.58 -1.52 -22.66
CA SER A 124 20.17 -2.76 -23.19
C SER A 124 19.18 -3.65 -23.97
N GLY A 125 18.23 -3.03 -24.69
CA GLY A 125 17.19 -3.73 -25.46
C GLY A 125 15.96 -4.16 -24.66
N ASP A 126 15.96 -3.93 -23.33
CA ASP A 126 14.83 -4.22 -22.46
C ASP A 126 13.94 -3.00 -22.24
N GLU A 127 12.64 -3.16 -22.48
CA GLU A 127 11.64 -2.16 -22.12
C GLU A 127 11.42 -2.17 -20.59
N ILE A 128 11.55 -0.99 -19.99
CA ILE A 128 11.36 -0.73 -18.57
C ILE A 128 10.31 0.36 -18.42
N MET A 129 9.23 0.00 -17.73
CA MET A 129 8.19 0.93 -17.29
C MET A 129 8.40 1.21 -15.80
N PRO A 130 8.59 2.48 -15.39
CA PRO A 130 8.78 2.84 -14.00
C PRO A 130 7.45 3.02 -13.29
N TYR A 131 7.43 2.64 -12.02
CA TYR A 131 6.26 2.72 -11.16
C TYR A 131 6.60 3.47 -9.87
N LEU A 132 5.58 4.08 -9.27
CA LEU A 132 5.60 4.58 -7.91
C LEU A 132 4.62 3.77 -7.08
N VAL A 133 5.05 3.33 -5.89
CA VAL A 133 4.15 2.79 -4.88
C VAL A 133 4.04 3.76 -3.73
N PHE A 134 2.82 4.09 -3.37
CA PHE A 134 2.49 4.89 -2.20
C PHE A 134 1.95 3.97 -1.12
N ILE A 135 2.45 4.10 0.11
CA ILE A 135 2.09 3.23 1.22
C ILE A 135 1.65 4.10 2.40
N ASN A 136 0.51 3.77 2.99
CA ASN A 136 0.04 4.31 4.26
C ASN A 136 0.06 3.19 5.32
N SER A 137 0.54 3.50 6.53
CA SER A 137 0.68 2.53 7.63
C SER A 137 -0.19 2.97 8.80
N HIS A 138 -1.00 2.06 9.34
CA HIS A 138 -1.94 2.33 10.44
C HIS A 138 -1.49 1.76 11.78
N ASP A 139 -0.39 1.02 11.82
CA ASP A 139 0.14 0.38 13.03
C ASP A 139 1.18 1.25 13.77
N GLY A 140 1.47 2.44 13.26
CA GLY A 140 2.45 3.37 13.83
C GLY A 140 3.90 3.08 13.47
N THR A 141 4.18 2.12 12.59
CA THR A 141 5.55 1.75 12.18
C THR A 141 6.18 2.69 11.16
N GLY A 142 5.38 3.54 10.50
CA GLY A 142 5.89 4.45 9.48
C GLY A 142 4.96 5.59 9.14
N ALA A 143 5.54 6.62 8.52
CA ALA A 143 4.80 7.66 7.82
C ALA A 143 4.29 7.15 6.46
N ILE A 144 3.56 8.00 5.75
CA ILE A 144 3.27 7.78 4.34
C ILE A 144 4.59 7.76 3.57
N LYS A 145 4.76 6.76 2.69
CA LYS A 145 5.99 6.57 1.90
C LYS A 145 5.64 6.54 0.42
N ALA A 146 6.51 7.12 -0.39
CA ALA A 146 6.53 6.95 -1.84
C ALA A 146 7.85 6.26 -2.21
N LEU A 147 7.79 5.19 -3.00
CA LEU A 147 8.95 4.41 -3.40
C LEU A 147 8.92 4.18 -4.90
N ASN A 148 10.08 4.24 -5.55
CA ASN A 148 10.23 3.80 -6.92
C ASN A 148 10.18 2.27 -6.98
N CYS A 149 9.29 1.75 -7.81
CA CYS A 149 9.16 0.33 -8.08
C CYS A 149 9.57 0.06 -9.53
N ASN A 150 10.44 -0.92 -9.72
CA ASN A 150 10.61 -1.54 -11.02
C ASN A 150 9.78 -2.83 -11.01
N PRO A 151 8.81 -3.02 -11.92
CA PRO A 151 7.91 -4.18 -11.90
C PRO A 151 8.67 -5.50 -12.10
N ARG A 152 9.89 -5.48 -12.62
CA ARG A 152 10.75 -6.69 -12.67
C ARG A 152 11.34 -7.06 -11.31
N PHE A 153 11.31 -6.15 -10.33
CA PHE A 153 11.87 -6.31 -9.00
C PHE A 153 10.77 -6.18 -7.92
N HIS A 154 10.07 -7.29 -7.77
CA HIS A 154 9.71 -7.90 -6.49
C HIS A 154 8.48 -7.44 -5.69
N THR A 155 7.60 -8.44 -5.51
CA THR A 155 6.68 -8.69 -4.39
C THR A 155 7.33 -8.62 -2.99
N LEU A 156 8.67 -8.60 -2.87
CA LEU A 156 9.38 -8.54 -1.60
C LEU A 156 9.27 -7.18 -0.91
N TYR A 157 9.17 -6.06 -1.63
CA TYR A 157 9.19 -4.75 -0.96
C TYR A 157 7.97 -4.48 -0.08
N LEU A 158 6.79 -5.00 -0.44
CA LEU A 158 5.60 -4.88 0.39
C LEU A 158 5.64 -5.82 1.62
N GLY A 159 6.39 -6.92 1.56
CA GLY A 159 6.53 -7.84 2.69
C GLY A 159 7.47 -7.37 3.80
N TRP A 160 8.43 -6.48 3.47
CA TRP A 160 9.49 -6.03 4.37
C TRP A 160 9.43 -4.55 4.76
N VAL A 161 8.64 -3.72 4.07
CA VAL A 161 8.38 -2.34 4.49
C VAL A 161 7.34 -2.34 5.57
#